data_AF-A0A927LTA6-F1
#
_entry.id   AF-A0A927LTA6-F1
#
_cell.length_a   1.000
_cell.length_b   1.000
_cell.length_c   1.000
_cell.angle_alpha   90.00
_cell.angle_beta   90.00
_cell.angle_gamma   90.00
#
_symmetry.space_group_name_H-M   'P 1'
#
loop_
_entity.id
_entity.type
_entity.pdbx_description
1 polymer ?
#
loop_
_entity_poly.entity_id
_entity_poly.type
_entity_poly.pdbx_seq_one_letter_code
_entity_poly.pdbx_strand_id
1 'polypeptide(L)'
;MSRTTFHHLNHIPSVLNNMKGLLNDGGKLVILDNVSERETPPAYVYVIGAMLEFIPHLRKFGLRNAIRIFKHNTSKSWLEHLASDKYLSEKQYYDLYGKLLPNCRFQKMGWAMGVVWEK
;
A
#
# COMPACT_ATOMS: atom_id res chain seq x y z
N MET A 1 7.96 -11.75 -5.11
CA MET A 1 7.65 -10.82 -4.01
C MET A 1 6.76 -9.71 -4.54
N SER A 2 5.72 -9.30 -3.82
CA SER A 2 4.90 -8.13 -4.11
C SER A 2 4.96 -7.15 -2.94
N ARG A 3 4.96 -5.85 -3.24
CA ARG A 3 5.04 -4.78 -2.24
C ARG A 3 4.09 -3.64 -2.61
N THR A 4 3.28 -3.20 -1.64
CA THR A 4 2.39 -2.03 -1.73
C THR A 4 1.58 -2.00 -3.03
N THR A 5 0.93 -3.12 -3.38
CA THR A 5 0.26 -3.30 -4.68
C THR A 5 -1.09 -4.03 -4.56
N PHE A 6 -1.23 -4.95 -3.60
CA PHE A 6 -2.41 -5.81 -3.51
C PHE A 6 -3.67 -5.05 -3.09
N HIS A 7 -3.54 -3.94 -2.38
CA HIS A 7 -4.66 -3.04 -2.07
C HIS A 7 -5.28 -2.37 -3.31
N HIS A 8 -4.64 -2.43 -4.49
CA HIS A 8 -5.25 -2.01 -5.76
C HIS A 8 -6.02 -3.14 -6.47
N LEU A 9 -5.95 -4.38 -5.96
CA LEU A 9 -6.54 -5.54 -6.63
C LEU A 9 -7.97 -5.81 -6.15
N ASN A 10 -8.91 -5.89 -7.09
CA ASN A 10 -10.31 -6.19 -6.79
C ASN A 10 -10.57 -7.66 -6.41
N HIS A 11 -9.69 -8.58 -6.85
CA HIS A 11 -9.91 -10.03 -6.73
C HIS A 11 -8.68 -10.77 -6.20
N ILE A 12 -8.23 -10.41 -5.00
CA ILE A 12 -7.07 -11.02 -4.31
C ILE A 12 -7.08 -12.56 -4.33
N PRO A 13 -8.21 -13.27 -4.06
CA PRO A 13 -8.21 -14.73 -4.05
C PRO A 13 -7.81 -15.37 -5.40
N SER A 14 -8.30 -14.83 -6.52
CA SER A 14 -7.99 -15.35 -7.86
C SER A 14 -6.52 -15.12 -8.21
N VAL A 15 -6.01 -13.91 -7.93
CA VAL A 15 -4.61 -13.57 -8.18
C VAL A 15 -3.67 -14.44 -7.35
N LEU A 16 -3.98 -14.64 -6.06
CA LEU A 16 -3.21 -15.53 -5.21
C LEU A 16 -3.21 -16.97 -5.73
N ASN A 17 -4.36 -17.49 -6.17
CA ASN A 17 -4.44 -18.83 -6.71
C ASN A 17 -3.53 -19.01 -7.95
N ASN A 18 -3.55 -18.04 -8.86
CA ASN A 18 -2.67 -18.05 -10.03
C ASN A 18 -1.19 -18.00 -9.62
N MET A 19 -0.83 -17.15 -8.65
CA MET A 19 0.55 -17.04 -8.16
C MET A 19 1.05 -18.33 -7.52
N LYS A 20 0.21 -19.04 -6.76
CA LYS A 20 0.57 -20.37 -6.22
C LYS A 20 0.84 -21.39 -7.33
N GLY A 21 0.08 -21.33 -8.42
CA GLY A 21 0.28 -22.18 -9.60
C GLY A 21 1.63 -21.94 -10.28
N LEU A 22 2.14 -20.72 -10.22
CA LEU A 22 3.42 -20.33 -10.82
C LEU A 22 4.66 -20.69 -9.98
N LEU A 23 4.49 -21.07 -8.71
CA LEU A 23 5.61 -21.45 -7.85
C LEU A 23 5.94 -22.94 -8.01
N ASN A 24 7.24 -23.27 -8.02
CA ASN A 24 7.71 -24.63 -7.77
C ASN A 24 7.51 -24.98 -6.29
N ASP A 25 7.56 -26.27 -5.95
CA ASP A 25 7.52 -26.74 -4.56
C ASP A 25 8.71 -26.16 -3.76
N GLY A 26 8.45 -25.72 -2.52
CA GLY A 26 9.40 -24.93 -1.72
C GLY A 26 9.54 -23.47 -2.16
N GLY A 27 8.85 -23.07 -3.23
CA GLY A 27 8.78 -21.69 -3.69
C GLY A 27 8.03 -20.79 -2.71
N LYS A 28 8.46 -19.53 -2.60
CA LYS A 28 7.93 -18.58 -1.60
C LYS A 28 7.13 -17.45 -2.21
N LEU A 29 5.98 -17.18 -1.62
CA LEU A 29 5.17 -16.01 -1.85
C LEU A 29 5.36 -15.03 -0.68
N VAL A 30 5.79 -13.82 -1.01
CA VAL A 30 5.98 -12.74 -0.04
C VAL A 30 5.17 -11.55 -0.50
N ILE A 31 4.21 -11.13 0.33
CA ILE A 31 3.40 -9.92 0.10
C ILE A 31 3.62 -8.99 1.27
N LEU A 32 3.97 -7.75 0.98
CA LEU A 32 4.01 -6.65 1.94
C LEU A 32 3.01 -5.60 1.48
N ASP A 33 2.04 -5.23 2.32
CA ASP A 33 1.08 -4.21 1.92
C ASP A 33 0.68 -3.27 3.06
N ASN A 34 0.29 -2.06 2.68
CA ASN A 34 -0.24 -1.04 3.57
C ASN A 34 -1.50 -1.56 4.24
N VAL A 35 -1.62 -1.26 5.54
CA VAL A 35 -2.84 -1.50 6.31
C VAL A 35 -3.29 -0.20 6.97
N SER A 36 -4.60 -0.05 7.13
CA SER A 36 -5.18 1.10 7.81
C SER A 36 -6.48 0.70 8.49
N GLU A 37 -6.64 1.08 9.76
CA GLU A 37 -7.92 0.98 10.47
C GLU A 37 -8.91 2.07 10.04
N ARG A 38 -8.42 3.09 9.34
CA ARG A 38 -9.22 4.22 8.86
C ARG A 38 -9.41 4.13 7.37
N GLU A 39 -10.57 4.58 6.93
CA GLU A 39 -10.82 4.77 5.50
C GLU A 39 -9.85 5.80 4.91
N THR A 40 -9.55 5.59 3.63
CA THR A 40 -8.74 6.50 2.84
C THR A 40 -9.39 7.89 2.83
N PRO A 41 -8.65 8.94 3.23
CA PRO A 41 -9.21 10.27 3.31
C PRO A 41 -9.52 10.84 1.92
N PRO A 42 -10.46 11.80 1.83
CA PRO A 42 -10.77 12.47 0.58
C PRO A 42 -9.58 13.33 0.08
N ALA A 43 -9.53 13.55 -1.23
CA ALA A 43 -8.44 14.24 -1.93
C ALA A 43 -8.02 15.58 -1.29
N TYR A 44 -8.97 16.38 -0.79
CA TYR A 44 -8.67 17.69 -0.20
C TYR A 44 -7.78 17.62 1.05
N VAL A 45 -7.83 16.52 1.80
CA VAL A 45 -6.99 16.32 3.00
C VAL A 45 -5.51 16.22 2.58
N TYR A 46 -5.22 15.53 1.47
CA TYR A 46 -3.87 15.46 0.92
C TYR A 46 -3.38 16.82 0.40
N VAL A 47 -4.26 17.65 -0.14
CA VAL A 47 -3.92 19.03 -0.53
C VAL A 47 -3.53 19.85 0.69
N ILE A 48 -4.30 19.77 1.79
CA ILE A 48 -3.95 20.45 3.05
C ILE A 48 -2.57 19.97 3.54
N GLY A 49 -2.33 18.66 3.55
CA GLY A 49 -1.02 18.10 3.89
C GLY A 49 0.11 18.66 3.00
N ALA A 50 -0.09 18.74 1.69
CA ALA A 50 0.88 19.31 0.77
C ALA A 50 1.17 20.80 1.04
N MET A 51 0.15 21.59 1.46
CA MET A 51 0.34 22.99 1.85
C MET A 51 1.18 23.11 3.14
N LEU A 52 0.90 22.29 4.14
CA LEU A 52 1.64 22.26 5.41
C LEU A 52 3.11 21.85 5.20
N GLU A 53 3.36 20.89 4.31
CA GLU A 53 4.71 20.40 3.97
C GLU A 53 5.49 21.33 3.02
N PHE A 54 4.87 22.37 2.45
CA PHE A 54 5.54 23.25 1.50
C PHE A 54 6.70 24.02 2.13
N ILE A 55 6.50 24.59 3.32
CA ILE A 55 7.55 25.35 4.03
C ILE A 55 8.71 24.43 4.48
N PRO A 56 8.46 23.25 5.11
CA PRO A 56 9.50 22.25 5.35
C PRO A 56 10.28 21.87 4.08
N HIS A 57 9.60 21.60 2.97
CA HIS A 57 10.23 21.26 1.70
C HIS A 57 11.04 22.41 1.12
N LEU A 58 10.57 23.65 1.25
CA LEU A 58 11.30 24.84 0.83
C LEU A 58 12.65 24.93 1.56
N ARG A 59 12.65 24.74 2.87
CA ARG A 59 13.87 24.78 3.70
C ARG A 59 14.82 23.62 3.40
N LYS A 60 14.29 22.42 3.18
CA LYS A 60 15.09 21.20 3.00
C LYS A 60 15.64 21.02 1.58
N PHE A 61 14.87 21.39 0.56
CA PHE A 61 15.16 21.05 -0.84
C PHE A 61 15.33 22.27 -1.76
N GLY A 62 15.07 23.48 -1.25
CA GLY A 62 15.07 24.72 -2.03
C GLY A 62 13.80 24.91 -2.87
N LEU A 63 13.59 26.15 -3.33
CA LEU A 63 12.33 26.59 -3.95
C LEU A 63 11.93 25.76 -5.18
N ARG A 64 12.87 25.51 -6.10
CA ARG A 64 12.58 24.77 -7.34
C ARG A 64 12.04 23.36 -7.05
N ASN A 65 12.66 22.65 -6.11
CA ASN A 65 12.24 21.30 -5.76
C ASN A 65 10.95 21.31 -4.94
N ALA A 66 10.79 22.25 -4.01
CA ALA A 66 9.56 22.40 -3.24
C ALA A 66 8.35 22.65 -4.15
N ILE A 67 8.47 23.53 -5.15
CA ILE A 67 7.41 23.76 -6.17
C ILE A 67 7.12 22.47 -6.94
N ARG A 68 8.16 21.72 -7.36
CA ARG A 68 7.96 20.47 -8.11
C ARG A 68 7.22 19.43 -7.28
N ILE A 69 7.61 19.23 -6.02
CA ILE A 69 6.96 18.29 -5.10
C ILE A 69 5.51 18.71 -4.85
N PHE A 70 5.27 20.00 -4.59
CA PHE A 70 3.93 20.51 -4.37
C PHE A 70 3.01 20.30 -5.59
N LYS A 71 3.49 20.65 -6.78
CA LYS A 71 2.74 20.42 -8.04
C LYS A 71 2.42 18.94 -8.25
N HIS A 72 3.35 18.04 -7.94
CA HIS A 72 3.09 16.61 -8.03
C HIS A 72 2.03 16.16 -7.00
N ASN A 73 2.23 16.50 -5.73
CA ASN A 73 1.36 16.11 -4.61
C ASN A 73 -0.06 16.69 -4.72
N THR A 74 -0.24 17.76 -5.49
CA THR A 74 -1.55 18.39 -5.76
C THR A 74 -2.07 18.14 -7.16
N SER A 75 -1.38 17.32 -7.97
CA SER A 75 -1.84 16.97 -9.31
C SER A 75 -3.07 16.08 -9.24
N LYS A 76 -4.02 16.30 -10.16
CA LYS A 76 -5.29 15.57 -10.20
C LYS A 76 -5.09 14.05 -10.20
N SER A 77 -4.25 13.54 -11.11
CA SER A 77 -4.00 12.10 -11.23
C SER A 77 -3.41 11.48 -9.96
N TRP A 78 -2.54 12.22 -9.27
CA TRP A 78 -1.95 11.75 -8.02
C TRP A 78 -2.97 11.73 -6.86
N LEU A 79 -3.77 12.79 -6.76
CA LEU A 79 -4.83 12.86 -5.75
C LEU A 79 -5.91 11.82 -5.97
N GLU A 80 -6.30 11.57 -7.23
CA GLU A 80 -7.26 10.52 -7.59
C GLU A 80 -6.71 9.14 -7.22
N HIS A 81 -5.45 8.87 -7.52
CA HIS A 81 -4.77 7.64 -7.09
C HIS A 81 -4.83 7.48 -5.56
N LEU A 82 -4.34 8.46 -4.80
CA LEU A 82 -4.33 8.40 -3.34
C LEU A 82 -5.72 8.21 -2.74
N ALA A 83 -6.73 8.90 -3.27
CA ALA A 83 -8.11 8.80 -2.79
C ALA A 83 -8.80 7.48 -3.18
N SER A 84 -8.29 6.81 -4.22
CA SER A 84 -8.84 5.53 -4.71
C SER A 84 -8.32 4.32 -3.94
N ASP A 85 -7.20 4.43 -3.24
CA ASP A 85 -6.63 3.32 -2.49
C ASP A 85 -7.58 2.81 -1.42
N LYS A 86 -7.62 1.49 -1.25
CA LYS A 86 -8.44 0.81 -0.25
C LYS A 86 -7.58 -0.17 0.52
N TYR A 87 -7.18 0.22 1.73
CA TYR A 87 -6.36 -0.61 2.58
C TYR A 87 -7.21 -1.53 3.45
N LEU A 88 -6.71 -2.74 3.69
CA LEU A 88 -7.28 -3.62 4.70
C LEU A 88 -6.89 -3.13 6.09
N SER A 89 -7.75 -3.38 7.08
CA SER A 89 -7.32 -3.34 8.48
C SER A 89 -6.35 -4.47 8.77
N GLU A 90 -5.62 -4.39 9.89
CA GLU A 90 -4.72 -5.46 10.30
C GLU A 90 -5.49 -6.79 10.46
N LYS A 91 -6.66 -6.73 11.09
CA LYS A 91 -7.54 -7.90 11.26
C LYS A 91 -7.99 -8.48 9.92
N GLN A 92 -8.45 -7.64 8.99
CA GLN A 92 -8.87 -8.09 7.66
C GLN A 92 -7.70 -8.72 6.89
N TYR A 93 -6.48 -8.20 7.05
CA TYR A 93 -5.28 -8.76 6.46
C TYR A 93 -5.03 -10.18 6.98
N TYR A 94 -5.06 -10.39 8.30
CA TYR A 94 -4.93 -11.73 8.90
C TYR A 94 -6.02 -12.68 8.42
N ASP A 95 -7.28 -12.25 8.48
CA ASP A 95 -8.43 -13.09 8.11
C ASP A 95 -8.35 -13.52 6.64
N LEU A 96 -8.02 -12.59 5.74
CA LEU A 96 -7.94 -12.85 4.30
C LEU A 96 -6.78 -13.78 3.96
N TYR A 97 -5.56 -13.39 4.34
CA TYR A 97 -4.37 -14.14 3.94
C TYR A 97 -4.21 -15.43 4.74
N GLY A 98 -4.65 -15.48 6.00
CA GLY A 98 -4.58 -16.70 6.82
C GLY A 98 -5.48 -17.81 6.27
N LYS A 99 -6.65 -17.43 5.74
CA LYS A 99 -7.55 -18.35 5.05
C LYS A 99 -6.99 -18.80 3.70
N LEU A 100 -6.39 -17.88 2.94
CA LEU A 100 -5.92 -18.15 1.57
C LEU A 100 -4.53 -18.79 1.52
N LEU A 101 -3.69 -18.62 2.53
CA LEU A 101 -2.30 -19.09 2.58
C LEU A 101 -2.10 -19.89 3.88
N PRO A 102 -2.49 -21.17 3.92
CA PRO A 102 -2.37 -21.97 5.14
C PRO A 102 -0.90 -22.08 5.58
N ASN A 103 -0.65 -22.07 6.88
CA ASN A 103 0.69 -22.09 7.49
C ASN A 103 1.59 -20.90 7.11
N CYS A 104 1.01 -19.80 6.60
CA CYS A 104 1.78 -18.59 6.36
C CYS A 104 2.26 -17.95 7.68
N ARG A 105 3.31 -17.13 7.56
CA ARG A 105 3.84 -16.31 8.66
C ARG A 105 3.54 -14.86 8.39
N PHE A 106 3.02 -14.17 9.39
CA PHE A 106 2.75 -12.74 9.34
C PHE A 106 3.86 -11.95 10.01
N GLN A 107 4.08 -10.73 9.53
CA GLN A 107 5.00 -9.76 10.10
C GLN A 107 4.38 -8.38 10.10
N LYS A 108 4.22 -7.77 11.29
CA LYS A 108 3.79 -6.38 11.41
C LYS A 108 4.97 -5.43 11.19
N MET A 109 4.74 -4.36 10.42
CA MET A 109 5.77 -3.39 10.02
C MET A 109 5.23 -1.94 10.05
N GLY A 110 4.76 -1.48 11.20
CA GLY A 110 4.27 -0.11 11.38
C GLY A 110 3.04 0.18 10.53
N TRP A 111 3.23 0.81 9.37
CA TRP A 111 2.18 1.17 8.39
C TRP A 111 1.81 0.03 7.43
N ALA A 112 2.51 -1.11 7.50
CA ALA A 112 2.29 -2.25 6.63
C ALA A 112 2.24 -3.58 7.39
N MET A 113 1.65 -4.57 6.72
CA MET A 113 1.66 -5.97 7.10
C MET A 113 2.34 -6.80 6.01
N GLY A 114 3.17 -7.75 6.44
CA GLY A 114 3.80 -8.74 5.59
C GLY A 114 3.20 -10.12 5.81
N VAL A 115 3.07 -10.91 4.75
CA VAL A 115 2.80 -12.34 4.80
C VAL A 115 3.83 -13.09 3.95
N VAL A 116 4.34 -14.19 4.50
CA VAL A 116 5.24 -15.13 3.83
C VAL A 116 4.60 -16.50 3.83
N TRP A 117 4.46 -17.10 2.66
CA TRP A 117 3.93 -18.44 2.46
C TRP A 117 4.88 -19.26 1.59
N GLU A 118 4.99 -20.56 1.88
CA GLU A 118 5.81 -21.51 1.13
C GLU A 118 4.89 -22.58 0.55
N LYS A 119 5.12 -22.94 -0.72
CA LYS A 119 4.33 -23.93 -1.44
C LYS A 119 4.74 -25.36 -1.07
#